data_AF-A0A420SW99-F1
#
_entry.id   AF-A0A420SW99-F1
#
_cell.length_a   1.000
_cell.length_b   1.000
_cell.length_c   1.000
_cell.angle_alpha   90.00
_cell.angle_beta   90.00
_cell.angle_gamma   90.00
#
_symmetry.space_group_name_H-M   'P 1'
#
loop_
_entity.id
_entity.type
_entity.pdbx_description
1 polymer ?
#
loop_
_entity_poly.entity_id
_entity_poly.type
_entity_poly.pdbx_seq_one_letter_code
_entity_poly.pdbx_strand_id
1 'polypeptide(L)'
;MFTTFIFSLVIAEMLGIEFMWSSDSDTIVLEDTLERTISTIAGDSTIGGASSGLTVHNGDDTVVTRLAATVYWAELYLTRSTPACTATSDCQSGPCTAFRLSALSSILMPWYMQKVFGKRMIVNEDRHLTTNLLVRGWGVVFASDVLTATETPTTVTRWLRQQVRWARATHIESLLIPRVYGMSHPMAFFAAARREFGPLVVAVAVLSYFFTSHKLLYFSYRDLFLRIGITTIYNILRNPDRLRLALCWYVVPGMFFYNIPLPAIHIWSLVTMTADTWGTAMRASTEISKKDSSRKKWFETGFFVVWMGIVGGTVARWLANEFGLYQRQTLVSMLCGIWLASLCSWKATIESQ
;
A
#
# COMPACT_ATOMS: atom_id res chain seq x y z
N MET A 1 -8.98 10.49 16.41
CA MET A 1 -7.97 11.15 15.57
C MET A 1 -8.27 12.64 15.36
N PHE A 2 -9.33 13.06 14.65
CA PHE A 2 -9.61 14.49 14.44
C PHE A 2 -9.67 15.31 15.74
N THR A 3 -10.49 14.88 16.70
CA THR A 3 -10.58 15.52 18.01
C THR A 3 -9.23 15.59 18.72
N THR A 4 -8.42 14.53 18.62
CA THR A 4 -7.06 14.46 19.17
C THR A 4 -6.18 15.55 18.56
N PHE A 5 -6.18 15.72 17.24
CA PHE A 5 -5.40 16.78 16.59
C PHE A 5 -5.85 18.19 16.99
N ILE A 6 -7.15 18.43 17.18
CA ILE A 6 -7.64 19.72 17.66
C ILE A 6 -7.13 20.02 19.07
N PHE A 7 -7.24 19.06 20.01
CA PHE A 7 -6.70 19.25 21.35
C PHE A 7 -5.18 19.43 21.34
N SER A 8 -4.45 18.65 20.54
CA SER A 8 -3.00 18.79 20.40
C SER A 8 -2.59 20.14 19.85
N LEU A 9 -3.34 20.73 18.90
CA LEU A 9 -3.09 22.07 18.39
C LEU A 9 -3.25 23.14 19.48
N VAL A 10 -4.34 23.07 20.26
CA VAL A 10 -4.58 24.03 21.35
C VAL A 10 -3.49 23.93 22.41
N ILE A 11 -3.14 22.71 22.83
CA ILE A 11 -2.06 22.49 23.81
C ILE A 11 -0.73 23.02 23.27
N ALA A 12 -0.43 22.74 22.00
CA ALA A 12 0.80 23.17 21.39
C ALA A 12 0.90 24.70 21.28
N GLU A 13 -0.19 25.38 20.94
CA GLU A 13 -0.28 26.84 20.92
C GLU A 13 -0.04 27.42 22.32
N MET A 14 -0.64 26.84 23.36
CA MET A 14 -0.44 27.28 24.75
C MET A 14 0.99 27.09 25.25
N LEU A 15 1.69 26.06 24.77
CA LEU A 15 3.04 25.70 25.20
C LEU A 15 4.14 26.24 24.26
N GLY A 16 3.78 26.93 23.17
CA GLY A 16 4.74 27.40 22.18
C GLY A 16 5.45 26.27 21.41
N ILE A 17 4.79 25.12 21.26
CA ILE A 17 5.30 23.98 20.50
C ILE A 17 5.03 24.22 19.00
N GLU A 18 6.03 23.99 18.14
CA GLU A 18 5.93 24.22 16.69
C GLU A 18 5.61 22.94 15.88
N PHE A 19 6.04 21.79 16.38
CA PHE A 19 5.94 20.51 15.68
C PHE A 19 5.14 19.50 16.49
N MET A 20 4.44 18.60 15.80
CA MET A 20 3.70 17.52 16.43
C MET A 20 3.99 16.20 15.73
N TRP A 21 4.23 15.18 16.55
CA TRP A 21 4.34 13.80 16.14
C TRP A 21 3.03 13.04 16.40
N SER A 22 2.65 12.16 15.47
CA SER A 22 1.53 11.24 15.57
C SER A 22 1.97 9.84 15.15
N SER A 23 1.59 8.86 15.95
CA SER A 23 1.83 7.45 15.68
C SER A 23 0.63 6.58 16.07
N ASP A 24 0.50 5.44 15.41
CA ASP A 24 -0.48 4.42 15.77
C ASP A 24 -0.12 3.73 17.08
N SER A 25 -1.12 3.19 17.78
CA SER A 25 -0.94 2.55 19.10
C SER A 25 -0.10 1.27 19.08
N ASP A 26 0.09 0.65 17.91
CA ASP A 26 0.91 -0.55 17.70
C ASP A 26 2.29 -0.24 17.11
N THR A 27 2.70 1.04 17.16
CA THR A 27 3.97 1.50 16.62
C THR A 27 4.98 1.76 17.72
N ILE A 28 6.21 1.29 17.49
CA ILE A 28 7.39 1.54 18.30
C ILE A 28 8.24 2.58 17.57
N VAL A 29 8.43 3.76 18.18
CA VAL A 29 9.32 4.80 17.67
C VAL A 29 10.75 4.44 18.06
N LEU A 30 11.64 4.23 17.09
CA LEU A 30 13.03 3.89 17.38
C LEU A 30 13.81 5.14 17.79
N GLU A 31 15.00 4.90 18.34
CA GLU A 31 15.93 5.95 18.76
C GLU A 31 16.19 6.97 17.65
N ASP A 32 16.38 8.23 18.03
CA ASP A 32 16.58 9.42 17.18
C ASP A 32 15.47 9.73 16.17
N THR A 33 14.43 8.90 16.06
CA THR A 33 13.45 9.01 14.97
C THR A 33 12.61 10.26 15.08
N LEU A 34 12.15 10.59 16.29
CA LEU A 34 11.38 11.79 16.53
C LEU A 34 12.23 13.04 16.25
N GLU A 35 13.42 13.13 16.83
CA GLU A 35 14.32 14.27 16.66
C GLU A 35 14.71 14.48 15.19
N ARG A 36 15.22 13.45 14.51
CA ARG A 36 15.70 13.60 13.12
C ARG A 36 14.56 13.85 12.13
N THR A 37 13.37 13.29 12.36
CA THR A 37 12.21 13.60 11.52
C THR A 37 11.79 15.05 11.70
N ILE A 38 11.73 15.56 12.94
CA ILE A 38 11.41 16.97 13.21
C ILE A 38 12.49 17.89 12.63
N SER A 39 13.78 17.58 12.83
CA SER A 39 14.89 18.35 12.26
C SER A 39 14.85 18.42 10.74
N THR A 40 14.36 17.37 10.07
CA THR A 40 14.16 17.37 8.61
C THR A 40 13.09 18.39 8.19
N ILE A 41 12.02 18.53 8.96
CA ILE A 41 10.98 19.56 8.72
C ILE A 41 11.52 20.95 9.07
N ALA A 42 12.14 21.08 10.24
CA ALA A 42 12.63 22.36 10.76
C ALA A 42 13.71 23.00 9.89
N GLY A 43 14.52 22.20 9.19
CA GLY A 43 15.56 22.66 8.29
C GLY A 43 15.05 23.43 7.06
N ASP A 44 13.75 23.34 6.74
CA ASP A 44 13.15 24.03 5.59
C ASP A 44 11.74 24.56 5.92
N SER A 45 11.59 25.89 5.90
CA SER A 45 10.34 26.58 6.22
C SER A 45 9.22 26.34 5.20
N THR A 46 9.50 25.69 4.07
CA THR A 46 8.50 25.29 3.06
C THR A 46 7.90 23.90 3.32
N ILE A 47 8.46 23.11 4.24
CA ILE A 47 8.03 21.73 4.53
C ILE A 47 6.94 21.67 5.60
N GLY A 48 5.72 21.26 5.24
CA GLY A 48 4.59 21.18 6.17
C GLY A 48 4.54 19.88 6.99
N GLY A 49 5.24 18.84 6.53
CA GLY A 49 5.21 17.54 7.22
C GLY A 49 6.24 16.54 6.70
N ALA A 50 6.47 15.50 7.49
CA ALA A 50 7.35 14.41 7.14
C ALA A 50 6.81 13.06 7.66
N SER A 51 7.37 11.97 7.15
CA SER A 51 7.25 10.64 7.76
C SER A 51 8.60 9.94 7.83
N SER A 52 8.79 9.05 8.81
CA SER A 52 9.99 8.22 8.88
C SER A 52 9.83 6.91 8.09
N GLY A 53 10.94 6.20 7.91
CA GLY A 53 10.91 4.82 7.40
C GLY A 53 10.12 3.88 8.30
N LEU A 54 9.57 2.81 7.70
CA LEU A 54 8.81 1.78 8.41
C LEU A 54 9.53 0.44 8.35
N THR A 55 9.60 -0.22 9.49
CA THR A 55 9.93 -1.65 9.62
C THR A 55 8.80 -2.39 10.32
N VAL A 56 8.85 -3.71 10.35
CA VAL A 56 7.79 -4.58 10.89
C VAL A 56 8.32 -5.33 12.12
N HIS A 57 7.78 -5.07 13.31
CA HIS A 57 8.27 -5.72 14.53
C HIS A 57 7.79 -7.17 14.68
N ASN A 58 6.61 -7.51 14.17
CA ASN A 58 6.05 -8.85 14.18
C ASN A 58 6.37 -9.66 12.90
N GLY A 59 7.50 -9.31 12.25
CA GLY A 59 7.92 -9.88 10.97
C GLY A 59 8.22 -11.38 11.01
N ASP A 60 8.42 -11.96 12.20
CA ASP A 60 8.79 -13.36 12.37
C ASP A 60 7.62 -14.29 12.74
N ASP A 61 6.44 -13.74 13.06
CA ASP A 61 5.27 -14.46 13.59
C ASP A 61 4.70 -15.51 12.62
N THR A 62 4.61 -15.19 11.33
CA THR A 62 3.96 -16.02 10.31
C THR A 62 4.66 -15.87 8.96
N VAL A 63 4.39 -16.79 8.04
CA VAL A 63 4.87 -16.65 6.65
C VAL A 63 4.36 -15.36 6.02
N VAL A 64 3.12 -14.95 6.33
CA VAL A 64 2.54 -13.70 5.82
C VAL A 64 3.30 -12.47 6.34
N THR A 65 3.64 -12.45 7.64
CA THR A 65 4.38 -11.32 8.22
C THR A 65 5.81 -11.26 7.71
N ARG A 66 6.47 -12.41 7.43
CA ARG A 66 7.79 -12.44 6.77
C ARG A 66 7.75 -11.89 5.35
N LEU A 67 6.74 -12.28 4.57
CA LEU A 67 6.52 -11.75 3.22
C LEU A 67 6.21 -10.25 3.28
N ALA A 68 5.37 -9.80 4.21
CA ALA A 68 5.08 -8.38 4.37
C ALA A 68 6.31 -7.58 4.81
N ALA A 69 7.10 -8.07 5.77
CA ALA A 69 8.33 -7.43 6.23
C ALA A 69 9.32 -7.23 5.08
N THR A 70 9.50 -8.22 4.21
CA THR A 70 10.35 -8.07 3.02
C THR A 70 9.80 -7.10 1.98
N VAL A 71 8.47 -6.99 1.84
CA VAL A 71 7.83 -5.96 0.99
C VAL A 71 8.04 -4.56 1.56
N TYR A 72 7.93 -4.39 2.88
CA TYR A 72 8.23 -3.12 3.57
C TYR A 72 9.68 -2.71 3.35
N TRP A 73 10.60 -3.66 3.57
CA TRP A 73 12.03 -3.44 3.38
C TRP A 73 12.41 -3.11 1.93
N ALA A 74 11.78 -3.77 0.94
CA ALA A 74 12.13 -3.61 -0.47
C ALA A 74 11.31 -2.52 -1.18
N GLU A 75 10.08 -2.85 -1.58
CA GLU A 75 9.26 -2.04 -2.50
C GLU A 75 8.71 -0.79 -1.81
N LEU A 76 8.29 -0.90 -0.55
CA LEU A 76 7.70 0.24 0.16
C LEU A 76 8.73 1.33 0.46
N TYR A 77 9.92 0.95 0.95
CA TYR A 77 11.01 1.90 1.17
C TYR A 77 11.40 2.62 -0.12
N LEU A 78 11.65 1.86 -1.20
CA LEU A 78 12.02 2.45 -2.51
C LEU A 78 10.95 3.40 -3.04
N THR A 79 9.67 3.01 -2.94
CA THR A 79 8.55 3.82 -3.43
C THR A 79 8.43 5.14 -2.67
N ARG A 80 8.68 5.14 -1.35
CA ARG A 80 8.64 6.36 -0.51
C ARG A 80 9.86 7.24 -0.67
N SER A 81 11.03 6.64 -0.90
CA SER A 81 12.27 7.38 -1.14
C SER A 81 12.27 8.11 -2.50
N THR A 82 11.53 7.62 -3.49
CA THR A 82 11.49 8.21 -4.84
C THR A 82 10.98 9.67 -4.86
N PRO A 83 9.80 10.00 -4.31
CA PRO A 83 9.31 11.38 -4.25
C PRO A 83 9.93 12.23 -3.11
N ALA A 84 10.77 11.63 -2.26
CA ALA A 84 11.35 12.29 -1.09
C ALA A 84 12.24 13.48 -1.47
N CYS A 85 13.04 13.34 -2.53
CA CYS A 85 13.98 14.37 -2.98
C CYS A 85 13.30 15.61 -3.55
N THR A 86 12.01 15.54 -3.89
CA THR A 86 11.24 16.64 -4.45
C THR A 86 10.23 17.21 -3.47
N ALA A 87 10.25 16.76 -2.21
CA ALA A 87 9.26 17.13 -1.18
C ALA A 87 7.80 16.91 -1.65
N THR A 88 7.58 15.87 -2.44
CA THR A 88 6.25 15.51 -2.97
C THR A 88 5.81 14.13 -2.48
N SER A 89 6.20 13.74 -1.27
CA SER A 89 5.70 12.50 -0.68
C SER A 89 4.18 12.55 -0.64
N ASP A 90 3.53 11.55 -1.21
CA ASP A 90 2.09 11.55 -1.42
C ASP A 90 1.32 10.94 -0.24
N CYS A 91 2.02 10.42 0.77
CA CYS A 91 1.43 9.84 1.97
C CYS A 91 2.41 9.91 3.16
N GLN A 92 1.99 10.58 4.23
CA GLN A 92 2.62 10.46 5.54
C GLN A 92 1.88 9.37 6.32
N SER A 93 2.55 8.27 6.65
CA SER A 93 1.87 7.11 7.21
C SER A 93 1.47 7.30 8.67
N GLY A 94 0.27 6.86 9.03
CA GLY A 94 -0.28 6.91 10.39
C GLY A 94 0.69 6.48 11.50
N PRO A 95 1.47 5.39 11.34
CA PRO A 95 2.48 4.99 12.32
C PRO A 95 3.55 6.04 12.63
N CYS A 96 3.85 6.94 11.70
CA CYS A 96 5.10 7.69 11.73
C CYS A 96 5.02 9.06 11.08
N THR A 97 4.12 9.93 11.55
CA THR A 97 3.93 11.23 10.93
C THR A 97 4.31 12.39 11.84
N ALA A 98 5.06 13.34 11.29
CA ALA A 98 5.34 14.63 11.91
C ALA A 98 4.73 15.78 11.09
N PHE A 99 4.24 16.80 11.77
CA PHE A 99 3.64 18.00 11.17
C PHE A 99 4.25 19.27 11.74
N ARG A 100 4.43 20.27 10.88
CA ARG A 100 4.50 21.66 11.31
C ARG A 100 3.09 22.15 11.64
N LEU A 101 2.89 22.69 12.83
CA LEU A 101 1.54 23.00 13.32
C LEU A 101 0.85 24.12 12.54
N SER A 102 1.62 25.10 12.05
CA SER A 102 1.11 26.15 11.16
C SER A 102 0.57 25.61 9.84
N ALA A 103 1.09 24.47 9.35
CA ALA A 103 0.58 23.79 8.17
C ALA A 103 -0.68 22.95 8.50
N LEU A 104 -0.62 22.21 9.62
CA LEU A 104 -1.68 21.28 10.04
C LEU A 104 -3.03 21.98 10.31
N SER A 105 -3.02 23.12 11.01
CA SER A 105 -4.24 23.84 11.38
C SER A 105 -5.12 24.17 10.17
N SER A 106 -4.50 24.52 9.05
CA SER A 106 -5.17 24.92 7.81
C SER A 106 -5.81 23.77 7.02
N ILE A 107 -5.44 22.51 7.32
CA ILE A 107 -5.88 21.32 6.57
C ILE A 107 -6.83 20.41 7.34
N LEU A 108 -6.90 20.51 8.67
CA LEU A 108 -7.65 19.56 9.49
C LEU A 108 -9.14 19.55 9.18
N MET A 109 -9.77 20.70 8.99
CA MET A 109 -11.19 20.77 8.63
C MET A 109 -11.48 20.18 7.24
N PRO A 110 -10.75 20.56 6.17
CA PRO A 110 -10.86 19.91 4.87
C PRO A 110 -10.63 18.39 4.93
N TRP A 111 -9.57 17.96 5.62
CA TRP A 111 -9.24 16.56 5.81
C TRP A 111 -10.35 15.83 6.52
N TYR A 112 -10.85 16.42 7.62
CA TYR A 112 -11.96 15.87 8.35
C TYR A 112 -13.13 15.74 7.41
N MET A 113 -13.58 16.82 6.76
CA MET A 113 -14.79 16.96 5.93
C MET A 113 -14.75 16.34 4.52
N GLN A 114 -13.74 15.51 4.20
CA GLN A 114 -13.62 14.86 2.89
C GLN A 114 -14.94 14.26 2.37
N LYS A 115 -15.23 14.53 1.09
CA LYS A 115 -16.33 13.90 0.35
C LYS A 115 -15.82 13.25 -0.93
N VAL A 116 -16.31 12.04 -1.19
CA VAL A 116 -16.03 11.27 -2.41
C VAL A 116 -17.36 11.08 -3.12
N PHE A 117 -17.49 11.63 -4.34
CA PHE A 117 -18.76 11.63 -5.11
C PHE A 117 -19.97 12.11 -4.29
N GLY A 118 -19.78 13.19 -3.51
CA GLY A 118 -20.83 13.78 -2.66
C GLY A 118 -21.07 13.05 -1.33
N LYS A 119 -20.55 11.84 -1.17
CA LYS A 119 -20.65 11.05 0.06
C LYS A 119 -19.54 11.42 1.05
N ARG A 120 -19.93 11.65 2.31
CA ARG A 120 -19.00 11.89 3.40
C ARG A 120 -18.24 10.61 3.73
N MET A 121 -16.91 10.66 3.71
CA MET A 121 -16.09 9.52 4.13
C MET A 121 -16.08 9.41 5.66
N ILE A 122 -16.31 8.20 6.17
CA ILE A 122 -16.28 7.91 7.61
C ILE A 122 -14.83 7.74 8.09
N VAL A 123 -13.98 7.20 7.22
CA VAL A 123 -12.56 6.97 7.50
C VAL A 123 -11.77 8.08 6.83
N ASN A 124 -11.07 8.87 7.62
CA ASN A 124 -10.16 9.87 7.10
C ASN A 124 -8.81 9.21 6.86
N GLU A 125 -8.29 9.34 5.64
CA GLU A 125 -7.07 8.68 5.23
C GLU A 125 -5.86 9.61 5.36
N ASP A 126 -4.73 9.02 5.76
CA ASP A 126 -3.41 9.64 5.83
C ASP A 126 -3.04 10.37 4.54
N ARG A 127 -3.35 9.73 3.41
CA ARG A 127 -3.08 10.25 2.07
C ARG A 127 -3.84 11.54 1.79
N HIS A 128 -5.08 11.66 2.29
CA HIS A 128 -5.86 12.87 2.11
C HIS A 128 -5.30 14.02 2.95
N LEU A 129 -4.78 13.73 4.14
CA LEU A 129 -4.10 14.74 4.97
C LEU A 129 -2.87 15.29 4.25
N THR A 130 -2.04 14.39 3.69
CA THR A 130 -0.87 14.76 2.89
C THR A 130 -1.24 15.53 1.62
N THR A 131 -2.28 15.11 0.91
CA THR A 131 -2.75 15.83 -0.30
C THR A 131 -3.22 17.24 0.03
N ASN A 132 -3.86 17.45 1.18
CA ASN A 132 -4.25 18.79 1.63
C ASN A 132 -3.06 19.70 1.96
N LEU A 133 -1.93 19.15 2.43
CA LEU A 133 -0.66 19.90 2.57
C LEU A 133 -0.13 20.33 1.22
N LEU A 134 0.05 19.36 0.30
CA LEU A 134 0.64 19.60 -1.03
C LEU A 134 -0.17 20.64 -1.83
N VAL A 135 -1.49 20.54 -1.81
CA VAL A 135 -2.38 21.49 -2.50
C VAL A 135 -2.30 22.91 -1.93
N ARG A 136 -1.88 23.07 -0.67
CA ARG A 136 -1.64 24.38 -0.06
C ARG A 136 -0.22 24.90 -0.27
N GLY A 137 0.59 24.20 -1.06
CA GLY A 137 1.96 24.59 -1.37
C GLY A 137 3.00 24.16 -0.34
N TRP A 138 2.61 23.36 0.66
CA TRP A 138 3.57 22.79 1.61
C TRP A 138 4.28 21.59 0.98
N GLY A 139 5.61 21.52 1.15
CA GLY A 139 6.37 20.32 0.84
C GLY A 139 6.13 19.22 1.88
N VAL A 140 6.19 17.96 1.45
CA VAL A 140 6.09 16.80 2.32
C VAL A 140 7.23 15.83 2.02
N VAL A 141 8.02 15.51 3.05
CA VAL A 141 9.28 14.76 2.91
C VAL A 141 9.23 13.40 3.60
N PHE A 142 10.19 12.56 3.26
CA PHE A 142 10.38 11.24 3.86
C PHE A 142 11.78 11.20 4.49
N ALA A 143 11.84 11.09 5.82
CA ALA A 143 13.06 10.97 6.59
C ALA A 143 13.59 9.54 6.46
N SER A 144 14.42 9.31 5.43
CA SER A 144 14.84 7.98 4.98
C SER A 144 15.79 7.24 5.91
N ASP A 145 16.39 7.94 6.86
CA ASP A 145 17.51 7.46 7.69
C ASP A 145 17.09 7.13 9.12
N VAL A 146 15.79 7.22 9.42
CA VAL A 146 15.19 6.89 10.72
C VAL A 146 13.96 6.01 10.54
N LEU A 147 13.61 5.27 11.59
CA LEU A 147 12.70 4.15 11.49
C LEU A 147 11.69 4.10 12.64
N THR A 148 10.49 3.70 12.30
CA THR A 148 9.45 3.27 13.24
C THR A 148 9.08 1.83 12.93
N ALA A 149 8.91 1.01 13.96
CA ALA A 149 8.48 -0.37 13.78
C ALA A 149 6.97 -0.47 14.01
N THR A 150 6.23 -0.98 13.02
CA THR A 150 4.76 -1.15 13.09
C THR A 150 4.37 -2.64 13.02
N GLU A 151 3.11 -2.93 13.35
CA GLU A 151 2.54 -4.27 13.22
C GLU A 151 2.00 -4.48 11.80
N THR A 152 2.23 -5.66 11.23
CA THR A 152 1.61 -6.09 9.97
C THR A 152 0.61 -7.23 10.19
N PRO A 153 -0.43 -7.38 9.36
CA PRO A 153 -1.38 -8.48 9.49
C PRO A 153 -0.76 -9.88 9.41
N THR A 154 -1.22 -10.79 10.28
CA THR A 154 -0.75 -12.19 10.36
C THR A 154 -1.43 -13.16 9.39
N THR A 155 -2.49 -12.73 8.71
CA THR A 155 -3.25 -13.58 7.77
C THR A 155 -3.39 -12.91 6.41
N VAL A 156 -3.45 -13.73 5.35
CA VAL A 156 -3.62 -13.25 3.96
C VAL A 156 -4.89 -12.42 3.82
N THR A 157 -5.99 -12.84 4.44
CA THR A 157 -7.23 -12.08 4.48
C THR A 157 -7.05 -10.67 5.01
N ARG A 158 -6.47 -10.53 6.21
CA ARG A 158 -6.31 -9.20 6.83
C ARG A 158 -5.35 -8.33 6.03
N TRP A 159 -4.30 -8.94 5.47
CA TRP A 159 -3.37 -8.26 4.56
C TRP A 159 -4.09 -7.75 3.29
N LEU A 160 -4.87 -8.59 2.62
CA LEU A 160 -5.64 -8.19 1.42
C LEU A 160 -6.59 -7.04 1.71
N ARG A 161 -7.30 -7.08 2.85
CA ARG A 161 -8.21 -5.99 3.26
C ARG A 161 -7.46 -4.69 3.50
N GLN A 162 -6.29 -4.75 4.14
CA GLN A 162 -5.40 -3.59 4.32
C GLN A 162 -4.96 -3.02 2.98
N GLN A 163 -4.50 -3.86 2.04
CA GLN A 163 -4.08 -3.43 0.72
C GLN A 163 -5.22 -2.79 -0.09
N VAL A 164 -6.43 -3.36 -0.04
CA VAL A 164 -7.61 -2.79 -0.69
C VAL A 164 -7.94 -1.41 -0.11
N ARG A 165 -7.86 -1.23 1.21
CA ARG A 165 -8.08 0.07 1.86
C ARG A 165 -7.06 1.11 1.38
N TRP A 166 -5.77 0.77 1.40
CA TRP A 166 -4.72 1.67 0.90
C TRP A 166 -4.86 2.00 -0.58
N ALA A 167 -5.30 1.04 -1.40
CA ALA A 167 -5.56 1.27 -2.82
C ALA A 167 -6.79 2.16 -3.05
N ARG A 168 -7.86 2.07 -2.24
CA ARG A 168 -9.00 3.00 -2.30
C ARG A 168 -8.56 4.44 -2.01
N ALA A 169 -7.82 4.64 -0.92
CA ALA A 169 -7.28 5.96 -0.57
C ALA A 169 -6.41 6.53 -1.69
N THR A 170 -5.60 5.66 -2.30
CA THR A 170 -4.78 5.96 -3.48
C THR A 170 -5.63 6.47 -4.65
N HIS A 171 -6.65 5.71 -5.08
CA HIS A 171 -7.55 6.11 -6.17
C HIS A 171 -8.26 7.42 -5.89
N ILE A 172 -8.76 7.59 -4.67
CA ILE A 172 -9.51 8.78 -4.26
C ILE A 172 -8.65 10.03 -4.44
N GLU A 173 -7.42 10.04 -3.91
CA GLU A 173 -6.55 11.21 -4.03
C GLU A 173 -6.04 11.41 -5.45
N SER A 174 -5.72 10.33 -6.17
CA SER A 174 -5.25 10.41 -7.57
C SER A 174 -6.32 10.98 -8.52
N LEU A 175 -7.59 10.61 -8.34
CA LEU A 175 -8.66 10.96 -9.26
C LEU A 175 -9.41 12.24 -8.88
N LEU A 176 -9.60 12.51 -7.59
CA LEU A 176 -10.45 13.62 -7.15
C LEU A 176 -9.67 14.93 -6.94
N ILE A 177 -8.36 14.87 -6.77
CA ILE A 177 -7.51 16.06 -6.57
C ILE A 177 -6.35 16.11 -7.58
N PRO A 178 -6.61 16.00 -8.90
CA PRO A 178 -5.56 15.93 -9.91
C PRO A 178 -4.73 17.22 -10.00
N ARG A 179 -5.26 18.36 -9.52
CA ARG A 179 -4.53 19.63 -9.47
C ARG A 179 -3.22 19.54 -8.71
N VAL A 180 -3.10 18.61 -7.74
CA VAL A 180 -1.85 18.42 -6.98
C VAL A 180 -0.68 18.12 -7.93
N TYR A 181 -0.93 17.39 -9.01
CA TYR A 181 0.10 17.03 -10.00
C TYR A 181 0.54 18.19 -10.87
N GLY A 182 -0.29 19.20 -11.06
CA GLY A 182 0.08 20.44 -11.77
C GLY A 182 0.76 21.47 -10.87
N MET A 183 0.58 21.36 -9.55
CA MET A 183 1.15 22.29 -8.56
C MET A 183 2.46 21.78 -7.96
N SER A 184 2.64 20.46 -7.91
CA SER A 184 3.83 19.81 -7.36
C SER A 184 4.88 19.54 -8.46
N HIS A 185 6.08 19.16 -8.03
CA HIS A 185 7.16 18.75 -8.94
C HIS A 185 6.71 17.58 -9.86
N PRO A 186 7.13 17.51 -11.14
CA PRO A 186 6.72 16.47 -12.09
C PRO A 186 6.93 15.01 -11.62
N MET A 187 7.85 14.79 -10.68
CA MET A 187 8.04 13.49 -10.05
C MET A 187 6.80 13.00 -9.28
N ALA A 188 5.97 13.89 -8.74
CA ALA A 188 4.71 13.54 -8.12
C ALA A 188 3.75 12.88 -9.12
N PHE A 189 3.61 13.48 -10.31
CA PHE A 189 2.81 12.92 -11.38
C PHE A 189 3.38 11.59 -11.88
N PHE A 190 4.69 11.51 -12.10
CA PHE A 190 5.35 10.27 -12.51
C PHE A 190 5.13 9.13 -11.51
N ALA A 191 5.31 9.39 -10.21
CA ALA A 191 5.09 8.41 -9.16
C ALA A 191 3.62 7.95 -9.10
N ALA A 192 2.68 8.90 -9.19
CA ALA A 192 1.26 8.58 -9.23
C ALA A 192 0.87 7.78 -10.47
N ALA A 193 1.33 8.18 -11.66
CA ALA A 193 1.07 7.49 -12.92
C ALA A 193 1.62 6.05 -12.89
N ARG A 194 2.85 5.85 -12.40
CA ARG A 194 3.43 4.50 -12.25
C ARG A 194 2.60 3.62 -11.32
N ARG A 195 2.16 4.17 -10.18
CA ARG A 195 1.36 3.47 -9.18
C ARG A 195 -0.03 3.10 -9.70
N GLU A 196 -0.68 3.99 -10.44
CA GLU A 196 -2.04 3.81 -10.96
C GLU A 196 -2.08 2.94 -12.22
N PHE A 197 -1.26 3.27 -13.21
CA PHE A 197 -1.28 2.58 -14.51
C PHE A 197 -0.53 1.25 -14.49
N GLY A 198 0.52 1.10 -13.66
CA GLY A 198 1.34 -0.11 -13.61
C GLY A 198 0.50 -1.38 -13.37
N PRO A 199 -0.26 -1.48 -12.27
CA PRO A 199 -1.12 -2.62 -11.99
C PRO A 199 -2.22 -2.83 -13.04
N LEU A 200 -2.77 -1.75 -13.62
CA LEU A 200 -3.81 -1.83 -14.66
C LEU A 200 -3.26 -2.41 -15.97
N VAL A 201 -2.08 -1.97 -16.39
CA VAL A 201 -1.40 -2.49 -17.60
C VAL A 201 -1.11 -3.98 -17.44
N VAL A 202 -0.66 -4.41 -16.26
CA VAL A 202 -0.47 -5.83 -15.93
C VAL A 202 -1.81 -6.58 -15.96
N ALA A 203 -2.88 -5.99 -15.41
CA ALA A 203 -4.21 -6.60 -15.43
C ALA A 203 -4.70 -6.88 -16.86
N VAL A 204 -4.60 -5.86 -17.73
CA VAL A 204 -5.02 -5.94 -19.14
C VAL A 204 -4.18 -6.98 -19.88
N ALA A 205 -2.86 -7.01 -19.66
CA ALA A 205 -1.98 -8.00 -20.28
C ALA A 205 -2.33 -9.44 -19.88
N VAL A 206 -2.58 -9.70 -18.59
CA VAL A 206 -2.98 -11.02 -18.08
C VAL A 206 -4.34 -11.42 -18.65
N LEU A 207 -5.34 -10.54 -18.59
CA LEU A 207 -6.69 -10.81 -19.11
C LEU A 207 -6.68 -11.07 -20.62
N SER A 208 -5.97 -10.23 -21.39
CA SER A 208 -5.85 -10.40 -22.84
C SER A 208 -5.23 -11.75 -23.18
N TYR A 209 -4.13 -12.13 -22.51
CA TYR A 209 -3.51 -13.43 -22.74
C TYR A 209 -4.44 -14.60 -22.34
N PHE A 210 -5.12 -14.46 -21.20
CA PHE A 210 -6.09 -15.45 -20.71
C PHE A 210 -7.22 -15.72 -21.69
N PHE A 211 -7.74 -14.70 -22.38
CA PHE A 211 -8.82 -14.89 -23.36
C PHE A 211 -8.29 -15.24 -24.75
N THR A 212 -7.30 -14.49 -25.27
CA THR A 212 -6.93 -14.53 -26.70
C THR A 212 -5.64 -15.29 -27.00
N SER A 213 -4.83 -15.61 -25.99
CA SER A 213 -3.48 -16.17 -26.13
C SER A 213 -2.46 -15.23 -26.80
N HIS A 214 -2.85 -13.99 -27.10
CA HIS A 214 -1.93 -12.97 -27.60
C HIS A 214 -1.16 -12.31 -26.44
N LYS A 215 0.17 -12.28 -26.55
CA LYS A 215 1.07 -11.62 -25.60
C LYS A 215 1.08 -10.11 -25.90
N LEU A 216 0.36 -9.31 -25.10
CA LEU A 216 0.35 -7.85 -25.26
C LEU A 216 1.65 -7.18 -24.83
N LEU A 217 2.30 -7.73 -23.80
CA LEU A 217 3.54 -7.22 -23.24
C LEU A 217 4.64 -8.26 -23.37
N TYR A 218 5.82 -7.80 -23.72
CA TYR A 218 7.03 -8.61 -23.67
C TYR A 218 7.49 -8.72 -22.21
N PHE A 219 7.63 -9.94 -21.71
CA PHE A 219 8.18 -10.21 -20.39
C PHE A 219 9.62 -10.67 -20.50
N SER A 220 10.56 -9.82 -20.08
CA SER A 220 11.98 -10.12 -20.05
C SER A 220 12.36 -10.64 -18.67
N TYR A 221 12.84 -11.88 -18.58
CA TYR A 221 13.42 -12.41 -17.35
C TYR A 221 14.65 -11.60 -16.91
N ARG A 222 15.43 -11.09 -17.87
CA ARG A 222 16.61 -10.25 -17.59
C ARG A 222 16.21 -8.97 -16.88
N ASP A 223 15.14 -8.32 -17.34
CA ASP A 223 14.66 -7.06 -16.76
C ASP A 223 14.08 -7.30 -15.36
N LEU A 224 13.41 -8.43 -15.14
CA LEU A 224 12.94 -8.84 -13.81
C LEU A 224 14.14 -9.00 -12.85
N PHE A 225 15.14 -9.80 -13.21
CA PHE A 225 16.31 -10.02 -12.34
C PHE A 225 17.12 -8.74 -12.13
N LEU A 226 17.24 -7.89 -13.15
CA LEU A 226 17.87 -6.58 -13.04
C LEU A 226 17.11 -5.66 -12.08
N ARG A 227 15.77 -5.60 -12.17
CA ARG A 227 14.94 -4.85 -11.23
C ARG A 227 15.13 -5.36 -9.81
N ILE A 228 15.06 -6.68 -9.58
CA ILE A 228 15.28 -7.28 -8.26
C ILE A 228 16.67 -6.91 -7.72
N GLY A 229 17.70 -7.03 -8.55
CA GLY A 229 19.07 -6.67 -8.20
C GLY A 229 19.21 -5.20 -7.82
N ILE A 230 18.72 -4.28 -8.66
CA ILE A 230 18.78 -2.83 -8.42
C ILE A 230 18.02 -2.47 -7.14
N THR A 231 16.79 -2.95 -6.95
CA THR A 231 16.01 -2.69 -5.74
C THR A 231 16.73 -3.22 -4.50
N THR A 232 17.33 -4.41 -4.58
CA THR A 232 18.07 -5.00 -3.45
C THR A 232 19.32 -4.20 -3.12
N ILE A 233 20.13 -3.84 -4.13
CA ILE A 233 21.35 -3.03 -3.97
C ILE A 233 20.99 -1.66 -3.36
N TYR A 234 19.96 -1.00 -3.88
CA TYR A 234 19.51 0.29 -3.34
C TYR A 234 19.14 0.18 -1.86
N ASN A 235 18.37 -0.83 -1.47
CA ASN A 235 17.96 -1.02 -0.09
C ASN A 235 19.13 -1.40 0.82
N ILE A 236 20.08 -2.22 0.38
CA ILE A 236 21.30 -2.50 1.16
C ILE A 236 22.09 -1.20 1.43
N LEU A 237 22.20 -0.33 0.43
CA LEU A 237 22.99 0.91 0.54
C LEU A 237 22.28 2.00 1.32
N ARG A 238 20.96 2.18 1.14
CA ARG A 238 20.21 3.33 1.67
C ARG A 238 19.25 2.99 2.80
N ASN A 239 18.65 1.81 2.82
CA ASN A 239 17.67 1.48 3.87
C ASN A 239 18.42 1.28 5.20
N PRO A 240 18.12 2.09 6.25
CA PRO A 240 18.72 1.92 7.58
C PRO A 240 18.33 0.58 8.20
N ASP A 241 17.22 -0.02 7.78
CA ASP A 241 16.82 -1.35 8.21
C ASP A 241 17.72 -2.40 7.55
N ARG A 242 18.52 -3.10 8.36
CA ARG A 242 19.45 -4.11 7.88
C ARG A 242 18.73 -5.45 7.78
N LEU A 243 18.49 -5.89 6.55
CA LEU A 243 17.78 -7.14 6.26
C LEU A 243 18.46 -8.30 6.99
N ARG A 244 17.69 -8.94 7.88
CA ARG A 244 18.14 -10.14 8.59
C ARG A 244 18.39 -11.25 7.57
N LEU A 245 19.47 -12.02 7.73
CA LEU A 245 19.79 -13.13 6.82
C LEU A 245 18.64 -14.14 6.67
N ALA A 246 17.87 -14.37 7.74
CA ALA A 246 16.69 -15.24 7.73
C ALA A 246 15.59 -14.77 6.75
N LEU A 247 15.49 -13.46 6.48
CA LEU A 247 14.49 -12.86 5.60
C LEU A 247 14.98 -12.73 4.16
N CYS A 248 16.27 -12.92 3.86
CA CYS A 248 16.81 -12.82 2.50
C CYS A 248 16.10 -13.77 1.51
N TRP A 249 15.80 -15.00 1.94
CA TRP A 249 15.07 -15.96 1.11
C TRP A 249 13.62 -15.56 0.82
N TYR A 250 13.07 -14.63 1.58
CA TYR A 250 11.72 -14.11 1.41
C TYR A 250 11.66 -12.87 0.51
N VAL A 251 12.78 -12.29 0.07
CA VAL A 251 12.77 -11.09 -0.80
C VAL A 251 12.04 -11.36 -2.11
N VAL A 252 12.45 -12.42 -2.83
CA VAL A 252 11.83 -12.80 -4.10
C VAL A 252 10.37 -13.25 -3.91
N PRO A 253 10.05 -14.19 -2.99
CA PRO A 253 8.67 -14.53 -2.67
C PRO A 253 7.81 -13.33 -2.26
N GLY A 254 8.36 -12.39 -1.48
CA GLY A 254 7.69 -11.17 -1.03
C GLY A 254 7.32 -10.26 -2.19
N MET A 255 8.22 -10.08 -3.16
CA MET A 255 7.93 -9.34 -4.38
C MET A 255 6.79 -9.99 -5.18
N PHE A 256 6.76 -11.32 -5.33
CA PHE A 256 5.63 -11.99 -5.98
C PHE A 256 4.34 -11.88 -5.17
N PHE A 257 4.43 -12.06 -3.86
CA PHE A 257 3.30 -11.92 -2.93
C PHE A 257 2.66 -10.52 -3.00
N TYR A 258 3.47 -9.48 -3.21
CA TYR A 258 2.98 -8.12 -3.43
C TYR A 258 2.42 -7.92 -4.84
N ASN A 259 3.16 -8.30 -5.88
CA ASN A 259 2.83 -7.92 -7.27
C ASN A 259 1.75 -8.79 -7.93
N ILE A 260 1.61 -10.07 -7.56
CA ILE A 260 0.59 -10.97 -8.17
C ILE A 260 -0.84 -10.53 -7.81
N PRO A 261 -1.17 -10.22 -6.53
CA PRO A 261 -2.51 -9.79 -6.15
C PRO A 261 -2.81 -8.33 -6.53
N LEU A 262 -1.76 -7.52 -6.72
CA LEU A 262 -1.87 -6.06 -6.89
C LEU A 262 -2.85 -5.63 -7.98
N PRO A 263 -2.85 -6.20 -9.22
CA PRO A 263 -3.80 -5.83 -10.26
C PRO A 263 -5.26 -5.99 -9.83
N ALA A 264 -5.59 -7.09 -9.15
CA ALA A 264 -6.95 -7.33 -8.67
C ALA A 264 -7.34 -6.45 -7.50
N ILE A 265 -6.40 -6.21 -6.57
CA ILE A 265 -6.59 -5.23 -5.48
C ILE A 265 -6.89 -3.86 -6.10
N HIS A 266 -6.17 -3.48 -7.15
CA HIS A 266 -6.31 -2.21 -7.85
C HIS A 266 -7.68 -2.06 -8.51
N ILE A 267 -8.11 -3.06 -9.28
CA ILE A 267 -9.45 -3.06 -9.92
C ILE A 267 -10.55 -3.07 -8.87
N TRP A 268 -10.45 -3.94 -7.86
CA TRP A 268 -11.48 -4.07 -6.84
C TRP A 268 -11.62 -2.81 -5.99
N SER A 269 -10.50 -2.18 -5.61
CA SER A 269 -10.51 -0.91 -4.87
C SER A 269 -11.10 0.24 -5.69
N LEU A 270 -10.86 0.28 -7.01
CA LEU A 270 -11.47 1.27 -7.90
C LEU A 270 -13.00 1.11 -7.98
N VAL A 271 -13.49 -0.14 -8.07
CA VAL A 271 -14.93 -0.42 -8.09
C VAL A 271 -15.58 -0.15 -6.72
N THR A 272 -14.83 -0.30 -5.64
CA THR A 272 -15.35 -0.18 -4.26
C THR A 272 -14.89 1.08 -3.53
N MET A 273 -14.54 2.16 -4.24
CA MET A 273 -13.99 3.39 -3.66
C MET A 273 -14.83 3.97 -2.51
N THR A 274 -16.17 3.91 -2.61
CA THR A 274 -17.11 4.49 -1.62
C THR A 274 -17.56 3.51 -0.54
N ALA A 275 -16.91 2.34 -0.42
CA ALA A 275 -17.25 1.36 0.62
C ALA A 275 -16.72 1.85 1.99
N ASP A 276 -17.62 2.04 2.97
CA ASP A 276 -17.31 2.71 4.24
C ASP A 276 -16.69 1.82 5.32
N THR A 277 -16.20 0.63 4.98
CA THR A 277 -15.67 -0.30 5.97
C THR A 277 -14.15 -0.21 6.07
N TRP A 278 -13.65 -0.11 7.31
CA TRP A 278 -12.23 -0.29 7.64
C TRP A 278 -11.67 -1.64 7.14
N GLY A 279 -12.54 -2.63 6.86
CA GLY A 279 -12.18 -4.00 6.48
C GLY A 279 -11.57 -4.81 7.64
N THR A 280 -11.03 -4.14 8.65
CA THR A 280 -10.64 -4.70 9.93
C THR A 280 -11.61 -4.17 10.98
N ALA A 281 -12.34 -5.05 11.68
CA ALA A 281 -13.11 -4.64 12.85
C ALA A 281 -12.21 -3.84 13.81
N MET A 282 -12.76 -2.84 14.49
CA MET A 282 -12.03 -2.21 15.59
C MET A 282 -11.65 -3.34 16.56
N ARG A 283 -10.43 -3.30 17.14
CA ARG A 283 -9.91 -4.33 18.07
C ARG A 283 -10.76 -4.51 19.36
N ALA A 284 -12.00 -4.04 19.39
CA ALA A 284 -12.99 -4.38 20.41
C ALA A 284 -13.32 -5.88 20.32
N SER A 285 -12.98 -6.61 21.37
CA SER A 285 -13.23 -8.06 21.54
C SER A 285 -14.68 -8.47 21.25
N THR A 286 -15.64 -7.56 21.42
CA THR A 286 -17.06 -7.72 21.12
C THR A 286 -17.38 -7.81 19.63
N GLU A 287 -16.68 -7.09 18.73
CA GLU A 287 -16.92 -7.19 17.28
C GLU A 287 -16.31 -8.46 16.67
N ILE A 288 -15.22 -8.98 17.25
CA ILE A 288 -14.55 -10.23 16.81
C ILE A 288 -15.50 -11.44 16.92
N SER A 289 -16.50 -11.37 17.81
CA SER A 289 -17.47 -12.46 18.06
C SER A 289 -18.56 -12.61 16.99
N LYS A 290 -18.78 -11.61 16.13
CA LYS A 290 -19.79 -11.72 15.06
C LYS A 290 -19.18 -12.46 13.88
N LYS A 291 -19.57 -13.72 13.70
CA LYS A 291 -19.24 -14.51 12.52
C LYS A 291 -19.70 -13.73 11.28
N ASP A 292 -18.75 -13.23 10.49
CA ASP A 292 -19.07 -12.49 9.28
C ASP A 292 -19.94 -13.36 8.37
N SER A 293 -21.06 -12.79 7.89
CA SER A 293 -21.92 -13.48 6.93
C SER A 293 -21.10 -13.92 5.73
N SER A 294 -21.36 -15.11 5.18
CA SER A 294 -20.65 -15.62 4.00
C SER A 294 -20.67 -14.62 2.83
N ARG A 295 -21.72 -13.81 2.70
CA ARG A 295 -21.79 -12.71 1.71
C ARG A 295 -20.74 -11.63 1.94
N LYS A 296 -20.50 -11.26 3.19
CA LYS A 296 -19.48 -10.25 3.57
C LYS A 296 -18.07 -10.77 3.31
N LYS A 297 -17.79 -12.03 3.66
CA LYS A 297 -16.50 -12.68 3.36
C LYS A 297 -16.22 -12.68 1.85
N TRP A 298 -17.21 -13.07 1.05
CA TRP A 298 -17.13 -13.03 -0.41
C TRP A 298 -16.97 -11.61 -0.96
N PHE A 299 -17.65 -10.61 -0.40
CA PHE A 299 -17.46 -9.22 -0.81
C PHE A 299 -16.05 -8.72 -0.52
N GLU A 300 -15.46 -9.11 0.61
CA GLU A 300 -14.16 -8.58 1.03
C GLU A 300 -12.97 -9.27 0.34
N THR A 301 -13.03 -10.58 0.07
CA THR A 301 -11.90 -11.33 -0.51
C THR A 301 -12.25 -12.17 -1.74
N GLY A 302 -13.50 -12.20 -2.18
CA GLY A 302 -13.91 -12.99 -3.34
C GLY A 302 -13.27 -12.55 -4.65
N PHE A 303 -13.00 -11.25 -4.80
CA PHE A 303 -12.28 -10.71 -5.96
C PHE A 303 -10.89 -11.37 -6.13
N PHE A 304 -10.22 -11.67 -5.01
CA PHE A 304 -8.91 -12.30 -5.00
C PHE A 304 -9.00 -13.77 -5.46
N VAL A 305 -10.04 -14.50 -5.03
CA VAL A 305 -10.28 -15.88 -5.47
C VAL A 305 -10.48 -15.96 -6.99
N VAL A 306 -11.32 -15.07 -7.53
CA VAL A 306 -11.57 -14.98 -8.98
C VAL A 306 -10.27 -14.65 -9.73
N TRP A 307 -9.50 -13.67 -9.23
CA TRP A 307 -8.24 -13.28 -9.85
C TRP A 307 -7.20 -14.41 -9.84
N MET A 308 -7.03 -15.10 -8.72
CA MET A 308 -6.11 -16.22 -8.63
C MET A 308 -6.52 -17.36 -9.57
N GLY A 309 -7.82 -17.58 -9.78
CA GLY A 309 -8.33 -18.46 -10.83
C GLY A 309 -7.87 -18.05 -12.23
N ILE A 310 -8.00 -16.76 -12.58
CA ILE A 310 -7.52 -16.21 -13.86
C ILE A 310 -6.01 -16.39 -14.01
N VAL A 311 -5.23 -16.07 -12.98
CA VAL A 311 -3.77 -16.25 -12.98
C VAL A 311 -3.41 -17.73 -13.15
N GLY A 312 -4.06 -18.63 -12.42
CA GLY A 312 -3.85 -20.08 -12.53
C GLY A 312 -4.15 -20.61 -13.94
N GLY A 313 -5.27 -20.19 -14.54
CA GLY A 313 -5.59 -20.54 -15.92
C GLY A 313 -4.64 -19.91 -16.95
N THR A 314 -4.13 -18.70 -16.69
CA THR A 314 -3.12 -18.01 -17.53
C THR A 314 -1.82 -18.80 -17.54
N VAL A 315 -1.33 -19.22 -16.37
CA VAL A 315 -0.12 -20.04 -16.24
C VAL A 315 -0.32 -21.41 -16.91
N ALA A 316 -1.48 -22.04 -16.71
CA ALA A 316 -1.80 -23.32 -17.35
C ALA A 316 -1.87 -23.21 -18.88
N ARG A 317 -2.47 -22.13 -19.42
CA ARG A 317 -2.45 -21.82 -20.85
C ARG A 317 -1.02 -21.62 -21.36
N TRP A 318 -0.20 -20.88 -20.62
CA TRP A 318 1.19 -20.65 -20.99
C TRP A 318 1.97 -21.97 -21.07
N LEU A 319 1.89 -22.81 -20.04
CA LEU A 319 2.51 -24.14 -20.03
C LEU A 319 2.00 -25.01 -21.20
N ALA A 320 0.69 -25.04 -21.42
CA ALA A 320 0.09 -25.80 -22.51
C ALA A 320 0.60 -25.38 -23.90
N ASN A 321 0.80 -24.07 -24.10
CA ASN A 321 1.36 -23.52 -25.33
C ASN A 321 2.85 -23.88 -25.49
N GLU A 322 3.66 -23.82 -24.42
CA GLU A 322 5.08 -24.22 -24.47
C GLU A 322 5.24 -25.72 -24.75
N PHE A 323 4.33 -26.56 -24.24
CA PHE A 323 4.29 -28.01 -24.53
C PHE A 323 3.60 -28.37 -25.86
N GLY A 324 3.12 -27.39 -26.63
CA GLY A 324 2.46 -27.62 -27.92
C GLY A 324 1.17 -28.42 -27.84
N LEU A 325 0.41 -28.31 -26.75
CA LEU A 325 -0.85 -29.04 -26.55
C LEU A 325 -1.94 -28.59 -27.53
N TYR A 326 -2.80 -29.53 -27.91
CA TYR A 326 -3.97 -29.23 -28.76
C TYR A 326 -4.97 -28.34 -28.02
N GLN A 327 -5.75 -27.56 -28.76
CA GLN A 327 -6.72 -26.59 -28.19
C GLN A 327 -7.63 -27.18 -27.10
N ARG A 328 -8.12 -28.42 -27.27
CA ARG A 328 -8.95 -29.10 -26.25
C ARG A 328 -8.16 -29.41 -24.98
N GLN A 329 -6.92 -29.87 -25.11
CA GLN A 329 -6.03 -30.15 -23.97
C GLN A 329 -5.64 -28.86 -23.24
N THR A 330 -5.40 -27.77 -23.99
CA THR A 330 -5.16 -26.45 -23.43
C THR A 330 -6.35 -25.96 -22.60
N LEU A 331 -7.58 -26.11 -23.10
CA LEU A 331 -8.78 -25.75 -22.36
C LEU A 331 -8.93 -26.56 -21.06
N VAL A 332 -8.70 -27.88 -21.11
CA VAL A 332 -8.74 -28.73 -19.91
C VAL A 332 -7.67 -28.30 -18.90
N SER A 333 -6.44 -28.05 -19.36
CA SER A 333 -5.35 -27.56 -18.50
C SER A 333 -5.71 -26.23 -17.84
N MET A 334 -6.28 -25.30 -18.59
CA MET A 334 -6.78 -24.03 -18.05
C MET A 334 -7.85 -24.24 -16.98
N LEU A 335 -8.84 -25.08 -17.21
CA LEU A 335 -9.90 -25.37 -16.23
C LEU A 335 -9.33 -25.97 -14.95
N CYS A 336 -8.37 -26.90 -15.06
CA CYS A 336 -7.65 -27.45 -13.91
C CYS A 336 -6.87 -26.37 -13.15
N GLY A 337 -6.16 -25.50 -13.87
CA GLY A 337 -5.40 -24.38 -13.28
C GLY A 337 -6.30 -23.37 -12.57
N ILE A 338 -7.43 -23.01 -13.18
CA ILE A 338 -8.46 -22.14 -12.59
C ILE A 338 -9.00 -22.77 -11.31
N TRP A 339 -9.39 -24.04 -11.37
CA TRP A 339 -9.98 -24.74 -10.23
C TRP A 339 -8.99 -24.84 -9.07
N LEU A 340 -7.75 -25.27 -9.31
CA LEU A 340 -6.73 -25.42 -8.28
C LEU A 340 -6.41 -24.08 -7.61
N ALA A 341 -6.16 -23.03 -8.41
CA ALA A 341 -5.80 -21.72 -7.87
C ALA A 341 -6.98 -21.05 -7.13
N SER A 342 -8.21 -21.19 -7.63
CA SER A 342 -9.41 -20.71 -6.96
C SER A 342 -9.67 -21.46 -5.65
N LEU A 343 -9.50 -22.78 -5.64
CA LEU A 343 -9.68 -23.58 -4.42
C LEU A 343 -8.65 -23.19 -3.36
N CYS A 344 -7.35 -23.13 -3.72
CA CYS A 344 -6.29 -22.76 -2.78
C CYS A 344 -6.51 -21.35 -2.20
N SER A 345 -6.88 -20.38 -3.04
CA SER A 345 -7.15 -19.01 -2.58
C SER A 345 -8.44 -18.91 -1.75
N TRP A 346 -9.48 -19.68 -2.07
CA TRP A 346 -10.69 -19.79 -1.25
C TRP A 346 -10.39 -20.35 0.13
N LYS A 347 -9.60 -21.43 0.22
CA LYS A 347 -9.15 -22.00 1.50
C LYS A 347 -8.35 -21.01 2.32
N ALA A 348 -7.41 -20.32 1.68
CA ALA A 348 -6.51 -19.37 2.33
C ALA A 348 -7.17 -18.05 2.76
N THR A 349 -8.37 -17.74 2.24
CA THR A 349 -9.02 -16.45 2.52
C THR A 349 -10.43 -16.57 3.08
N ILE A 350 -11.32 -17.32 2.46
CA ILE A 350 -12.75 -17.36 2.81
C ILE A 350 -13.04 -18.46 3.82
N GLU A 351 -12.47 -19.66 3.65
CA GLU A 351 -12.66 -20.79 4.58
C GLU A 351 -11.93 -20.57 5.91
N SER A 352 -10.78 -19.89 5.88
CA SER A 352 -9.96 -19.61 7.06
C SER A 352 -10.49 -18.48 7.95
N GLN A 353 -11.55 -17.77 7.53
CA GLN A 353 -12.28 -16.76 8.32
C GLN A 353 -13.46 -17.42 9.03
#